data_AF-A0A7V9D3J6-F1
#
_entry.id   AF-A0A7V9D3J6-F1
#
_cell.length_a   1.000
_cell.length_b   1.000
_cell.length_c   1.000
_cell.angle_alpha   90.00
_cell.angle_beta   90.00
_cell.angle_gamma   90.00
#
_symmetry.space_group_name_H-M   'P 1'
#
loop_
_entity.id
_entity.type
_entity.pdbx_description
1 polymer ?
#
loop_
_entity_poly.entity_id
_entity_poly.type
_entity_poly.pdbx_seq_one_letter_code
_entity_poly.pdbx_strand_id
1 'polypeptide(L)'
;ECAGKVKNAHRRGDELALRLAAQGLAERCPSVLRPVNPAQVPGTRYEALLAALALPVAPPGYRNDMLLCLGLTGQPSTMDEVSAATFRLAHGALELLRPHAPRLTPELEPDRGTYLADGRLQRYLAQIDGTDRSQAPRTTRGALRG
;
A
#
# COMPACT_ATOMS: atom_id res chain seq x y z
N GLU A 1 -4.12 0.44 7.40
CA GLU A 1 -5.20 -0.53 7.68
C GLU A 1 -5.37 -1.60 6.58
N CYS A 2 -5.65 -1.23 5.32
CA CYS A 2 -5.89 -2.21 4.24
C CYS A 2 -4.76 -3.20 3.99
N ALA A 3 -3.49 -2.77 4.02
CA ALA A 3 -2.34 -3.66 3.83
C ALA A 3 -2.30 -4.81 4.87
N GLY A 4 -2.63 -4.52 6.13
CA GLY A 4 -2.73 -5.54 7.18
C GLY A 4 -3.90 -6.50 6.96
N LYS A 5 -5.03 -6.01 6.41
CA LYS A 5 -6.17 -6.85 6.02
C LYS A 5 -5.80 -7.78 4.87
N VAL A 6 -5.10 -7.29 3.85
CA VAL A 6 -4.58 -8.11 2.74
C VAL A 6 -3.65 -9.21 3.26
N LYS A 7 -2.66 -8.88 4.11
CA LYS A 7 -1.76 -9.90 4.69
C LYS A 7 -2.51 -10.99 5.45
N ASN A 8 -3.48 -10.60 6.27
CA ASN A 8 -4.24 -11.54 7.08
C ASN A 8 -5.16 -12.42 6.24
N ALA A 9 -5.81 -11.86 5.22
CA ALA A 9 -6.63 -12.62 4.28
C ALA A 9 -5.77 -13.60 3.47
N HIS A 10 -4.62 -13.14 2.98
CA HIS A 10 -3.63 -13.95 2.27
C HIS A 10 -3.19 -15.17 3.08
N ARG A 11 -2.77 -14.96 4.34
CA ARG A 11 -2.36 -16.04 5.25
C ARG A 11 -3.47 -17.08 5.51
N ARG A 12 -4.74 -16.68 5.42
CA ARG A 12 -5.89 -17.55 5.66
C ARG A 12 -6.44 -18.20 4.39
N GLY A 13 -5.90 -17.89 3.22
CA GLY A 13 -6.45 -18.35 1.93
C GLY A 13 -7.81 -17.71 1.59
N ASP A 14 -8.16 -16.58 2.20
CA ASP A 14 -9.44 -15.90 1.97
C ASP A 14 -9.32 -14.92 0.80
N GLU A 15 -9.57 -15.43 -0.41
CA GLU A 15 -9.43 -14.65 -1.65
C GLU A 15 -10.38 -13.45 -1.73
N LEU A 16 -11.63 -13.62 -1.30
CA LEU A 16 -12.63 -12.55 -1.37
C LEU A 16 -12.24 -11.39 -0.44
N ALA A 17 -11.89 -11.68 0.82
CA ALA A 17 -11.46 -10.64 1.75
C ALA A 17 -10.17 -9.96 1.28
N LEU A 18 -9.27 -10.71 0.64
CA LEU A 18 -8.05 -10.15 0.05
C LEU A 18 -8.38 -9.14 -1.05
N ARG A 19 -9.24 -9.52 -2.01
CA ARG A 19 -9.62 -8.64 -3.13
C ARG A 19 -10.33 -7.37 -2.64
N LEU A 20 -11.26 -7.49 -1.69
CA LEU A 20 -11.95 -6.33 -1.11
C LEU A 20 -10.98 -5.39 -0.37
N ALA A 21 -10.02 -5.94 0.38
CA ALA A 21 -9.01 -5.13 1.06
C ALA A 21 -8.05 -4.45 0.07
N ALA A 22 -7.68 -5.13 -1.02
CA ALA A 22 -6.84 -4.58 -2.09
C ALA A 22 -7.55 -3.43 -2.83
N GLN A 23 -8.83 -3.61 -3.19
CA GLN A 23 -9.67 -2.56 -3.78
C GLN A 23 -9.71 -1.33 -2.88
N GLY A 24 -10.01 -1.52 -1.60
CA GLY A 24 -10.05 -0.41 -0.64
C GLY A 24 -8.70 0.30 -0.43
N LEU A 25 -7.57 -0.35 -0.71
CA LEU A 25 -6.27 0.31 -0.76
C LEU A 25 -6.11 1.13 -2.04
N ALA A 26 -6.40 0.54 -3.20
CA ALA A 26 -6.29 1.19 -4.50
C ALA A 26 -7.19 2.42 -4.59
N GLU A 27 -8.43 2.36 -4.10
CA GLU A 27 -9.37 3.50 -4.09
C GLU A 27 -8.86 4.70 -3.29
N ARG A 28 -8.06 4.45 -2.24
CA ARG A 28 -7.49 5.51 -1.40
C ARG A 28 -6.16 6.04 -1.92
N CYS A 29 -5.46 5.27 -2.77
CA CYS A 29 -4.13 5.61 -3.25
C CYS A 29 -4.06 6.99 -3.96
N PRO A 30 -5.02 7.35 -4.85
CA PRO A 30 -5.03 8.67 -5.47
C PRO A 30 -5.14 9.82 -4.47
N SER A 31 -5.99 9.67 -3.44
CA SER A 31 -6.14 10.68 -2.38
C SER A 31 -4.87 10.84 -1.55
N VAL A 32 -4.16 9.74 -1.30
CA VAL A 32 -2.86 9.73 -0.60
C VAL A 32 -1.79 10.43 -1.43
N LEU A 33 -1.78 10.23 -2.76
CA LEU A 33 -0.81 10.84 -3.69
C LEU A 33 -1.19 12.26 -4.13
N ARG A 34 -2.41 12.73 -3.81
CA ARG A 34 -2.89 14.07 -4.16
C ARG A 34 -1.92 15.20 -3.79
N PRO A 35 -1.25 15.21 -2.61
CA PRO A 35 -0.38 16.32 -2.24
C PRO A 35 0.89 16.48 -3.08
N VAL A 36 1.30 15.43 -3.79
CA VAL A 36 2.49 15.44 -4.68
C VAL A 36 2.10 15.48 -6.16
N ASN A 37 0.82 15.63 -6.46
CA ASN A 37 0.29 15.68 -7.82
C ASN A 37 -0.51 16.98 -8.04
N PRO A 38 -0.65 17.44 -9.30
CA PRO A 38 -1.52 18.55 -9.62
C PRO A 38 -2.98 18.23 -9.26
N ALA A 39 -3.73 19.25 -8.83
CA ALA A 39 -5.16 19.12 -8.59
C ALA A 39 -5.88 18.80 -9.91
N GLN A 40 -6.83 17.87 -9.84
CA GLN A 40 -7.67 17.47 -10.97
C GLN A 40 -9.13 17.56 -10.53
N VAL A 41 -10.01 18.02 -11.43
CA VAL A 41 -11.45 18.14 -11.19
C VAL A 41 -12.18 17.36 -12.28
N PRO A 42 -12.27 16.02 -12.15
CA PRO A 42 -12.95 15.20 -13.14
C PRO A 42 -14.46 15.46 -13.12
N GLY A 43 -15.09 15.52 -14.29
CA GLY A 43 -16.52 15.73 -14.45
C GLY A 43 -17.35 14.45 -14.32
N THR A 44 -16.72 13.28 -14.47
CA THR A 44 -17.39 11.98 -14.37
C THR A 44 -16.59 10.96 -13.57
N ARG A 45 -17.26 9.87 -13.13
CA ARG A 45 -16.59 8.73 -12.48
C ARG A 45 -15.54 8.07 -13.38
N TYR A 46 -15.82 7.99 -14.68
CA TYR A 46 -14.89 7.40 -15.64
C TYR A 46 -13.63 8.26 -15.79
N GLU A 47 -13.81 9.58 -15.95
CA GLU A 47 -12.69 10.53 -15.97
C GLU A 47 -11.89 10.50 -14.68
N ALA A 48 -12.56 10.38 -13.52
CA ALA A 48 -11.88 10.26 -12.24
C ALA A 48 -10.99 9.00 -12.17
N LEU A 49 -11.46 7.87 -12.70
CA LEU A 49 -10.65 6.65 -12.80
C LEU A 49 -9.46 6.85 -13.74
N LEU A 50 -9.66 7.44 -14.91
CA LEU A 50 -8.56 7.71 -15.85
C LEU A 50 -7.51 8.66 -15.24
N ALA A 51 -7.95 9.75 -14.61
CA ALA A 51 -7.11 10.70 -13.89
C ALA A 51 -6.32 10.02 -12.75
N ALA A 52 -6.98 9.15 -11.98
CA ALA A 52 -6.37 8.39 -10.90
C ALA A 52 -5.31 7.39 -11.42
N LEU A 53 -5.50 6.81 -12.61
CA LEU A 53 -4.57 5.89 -13.25
C LEU A 53 -3.39 6.59 -13.95
N ALA A 54 -3.52 7.89 -14.22
CA ALA A 54 -2.57 8.71 -14.99
C ALA A 54 -1.87 9.78 -14.12
N LEU A 55 -1.74 9.55 -12.81
CA LEU A 55 -1.04 10.47 -11.91
C LEU A 55 0.42 10.70 -12.39
N PRO A 56 0.85 11.95 -12.61
CA PRO A 56 2.21 12.26 -13.06
C PRO A 56 3.30 11.81 -12.09
N VAL A 57 3.05 11.92 -10.78
CA VAL A 57 3.95 11.46 -9.72
C VAL A 57 3.33 10.22 -9.09
N ALA A 58 3.83 9.06 -9.51
CA ALA A 58 3.32 7.76 -9.08
C ALA A 58 4.44 6.72 -8.94
N PRO A 59 4.24 5.67 -8.12
CA PRO A 59 5.20 4.58 -8.00
C PRO A 59 5.49 3.86 -9.32
N PRO A 60 6.65 3.22 -9.48
CA PRO A 60 6.92 2.33 -10.61
C PRO A 60 5.82 1.26 -10.74
N GLY A 61 5.29 1.07 -11.95
CA GLY A 61 4.24 0.07 -12.20
C GLY A 61 2.84 0.44 -11.69
N TYR A 62 2.66 1.64 -11.11
CA TYR A 62 1.43 2.08 -10.44
C TYR A 62 0.14 1.79 -11.21
N ARG A 63 0.08 2.12 -12.50
CA ARG A 63 -1.14 1.89 -13.31
C ARG A 63 -1.55 0.42 -13.33
N ASN A 64 -0.58 -0.49 -13.52
CA ASN A 64 -0.85 -1.92 -13.60
C ASN A 64 -1.24 -2.47 -12.23
N ASP A 65 -0.55 -2.05 -11.18
CA ASP A 65 -0.87 -2.48 -9.82
C ASP A 65 -2.25 -1.94 -9.37
N MET A 66 -2.60 -0.71 -9.73
CA MET A 66 -3.94 -0.14 -9.50
C MET A 66 -5.02 -0.95 -10.21
N LEU A 67 -4.86 -1.23 -11.50
CA LEU A 67 -5.82 -2.05 -12.25
C LEU A 67 -5.97 -3.45 -11.65
N LEU A 68 -4.86 -4.06 -11.24
CA LEU A 68 -4.84 -5.39 -10.61
C LEU A 68 -5.57 -5.38 -9.27
N CYS A 69 -5.26 -4.43 -8.38
CA CYS A 69 -5.92 -4.30 -7.09
C CYS A 69 -7.40 -3.92 -7.21
N LEU A 70 -7.80 -3.17 -8.24
CA LEU A 70 -9.19 -2.84 -8.52
C LEU A 70 -9.98 -4.00 -9.15
N GLY A 71 -9.29 -5.02 -9.69
CA GLY A 71 -9.92 -6.11 -10.44
C GLY A 71 -10.33 -5.71 -11.86
N LEU A 72 -9.61 -4.77 -12.47
CA LEU A 72 -9.91 -4.15 -13.77
C LEU A 72 -8.90 -4.52 -14.87
N THR A 73 -8.09 -5.57 -14.66
CA THR A 73 -7.10 -6.05 -15.66
C THR A 73 -7.75 -6.80 -16.83
N GLY A 74 -8.99 -7.28 -16.67
CA GLY A 74 -9.66 -8.13 -17.66
C GLY A 74 -9.02 -9.52 -17.81
N GLN A 75 -8.10 -9.90 -16.93
CA GLN A 75 -7.41 -11.19 -16.91
C GLN A 75 -7.50 -11.81 -15.52
N PRO A 76 -7.55 -13.15 -15.41
CA PRO A 76 -7.44 -13.83 -14.12
C PRO A 76 -6.15 -13.43 -13.40
N SER A 77 -6.23 -13.35 -12.07
CA SER A 77 -5.07 -13.05 -11.22
C SER A 77 -5.13 -13.90 -9.96
N THR A 78 -3.96 -14.26 -9.44
CA THR A 78 -3.81 -15.01 -8.20
C THR A 78 -3.85 -14.10 -6.97
N MET A 79 -4.08 -14.70 -5.80
CA MET A 79 -3.95 -14.01 -4.51
C MET A 79 -2.55 -13.42 -4.29
N ASP A 80 -1.50 -14.13 -4.74
CA ASP A 80 -0.12 -13.71 -4.61
C ASP A 80 0.16 -12.44 -5.41
N GLU A 81 -0.29 -12.39 -6.66
CA GLU A 81 -0.12 -11.22 -7.54
C GLU A 81 -0.83 -9.99 -6.97
N VAL A 82 -2.08 -10.14 -6.52
CA VAL A 82 -2.86 -9.03 -5.94
C VAL A 82 -2.25 -8.56 -4.62
N SER A 83 -1.76 -9.49 -3.79
CA SER A 83 -1.07 -9.17 -2.55
C SER A 83 0.22 -8.39 -2.83
N ALA A 84 1.05 -8.87 -3.74
CA ALA A 84 2.30 -8.23 -4.12
C ALA A 84 2.09 -6.82 -4.71
N ALA A 85 1.11 -6.66 -5.60
CA ALA A 85 0.74 -5.36 -6.16
C ALA A 85 0.26 -4.38 -5.08
N THR A 86 -0.54 -4.86 -4.12
CA THR A 86 -1.01 -4.05 -2.99
C THR A 86 0.18 -3.48 -2.20
N PHE A 87 1.18 -4.30 -1.89
CA PHE A 87 2.35 -3.86 -1.13
C PHE A 87 3.27 -2.96 -1.96
N ARG A 88 3.45 -3.21 -3.26
CA ARG A 88 4.18 -2.29 -4.16
C ARG A 88 3.54 -0.90 -4.18
N LEU A 89 2.22 -0.81 -4.31
CA LEU A 89 1.50 0.48 -4.23
C LEU A 89 1.71 1.17 -2.89
N ALA A 90 1.53 0.43 -1.79
CA ALA A 90 1.62 0.98 -0.45
C ALA A 90 3.04 1.49 -0.13
N HIS A 91 4.07 0.71 -0.44
CA HIS A 91 5.47 1.11 -0.24
C HIS A 91 5.83 2.29 -1.13
N GLY A 92 5.55 2.20 -2.42
CA GLY A 92 5.88 3.27 -3.36
C GLY A 92 5.19 4.59 -3.03
N ALA A 93 3.93 4.56 -2.60
CA ALA A 93 3.24 5.77 -2.17
C ALA A 93 3.89 6.39 -0.93
N LEU A 94 4.25 5.58 0.07
CA LEU A 94 4.95 6.08 1.25
C LEU A 94 6.34 6.64 0.92
N GLU A 95 7.08 6.02 0.01
CA GLU A 95 8.38 6.53 -0.45
C GLU A 95 8.25 7.90 -1.12
N LEU A 96 7.26 8.07 -2.00
CA LEU A 96 7.02 9.36 -2.68
C LEU A 96 6.59 10.46 -1.72
N LEU A 97 5.82 10.14 -0.68
CA LEU A 97 5.35 11.14 0.28
C LEU A 97 6.39 11.53 1.33
N ARG A 98 7.35 10.67 1.62
CA ARG A 98 8.32 10.88 2.72
C ARG A 98 9.08 12.21 2.62
N PRO A 99 9.63 12.63 1.45
CA PRO A 99 10.31 13.93 1.33
C PRO A 99 9.38 15.13 1.62
N HIS A 100 8.07 14.94 1.49
CA HIS A 100 7.07 15.98 1.70
C HIS A 100 6.43 15.94 3.09
N ALA A 101 6.84 15.00 3.96
CA ALA A 101 6.24 14.82 5.28
C ALA A 101 6.11 16.11 6.12
N PRO A 102 7.10 17.03 6.17
CA PRO A 102 6.93 18.30 6.90
C PRO A 102 5.76 19.15 6.39
N ARG A 103 5.53 19.16 5.06
CA ARG A 103 4.42 19.88 4.44
C ARG A 103 3.07 19.20 4.68
N LEU A 104 3.05 17.88 4.80
CA LEU A 104 1.82 17.10 5.00
C LEU A 104 1.39 17.03 6.46
N THR A 105 2.33 17.19 7.40
CA THR A 105 2.08 17.05 8.85
C THR A 105 0.87 17.85 9.34
N PRO A 106 0.61 19.10 8.91
CA PRO A 106 -0.57 19.85 9.34
C PRO A 106 -1.92 19.27 8.87
N GLU A 107 -1.92 18.49 7.78
CA GLU A 107 -3.12 17.88 7.19
C GLU A 107 -3.37 16.45 7.69
N LEU A 108 -2.38 15.86 8.36
CA LEU A 108 -2.44 14.49 8.86
C LEU A 108 -2.92 14.48 10.31
N GLU A 109 -3.51 13.36 10.74
CA GLU A 109 -3.75 13.12 12.16
C GLU A 109 -2.45 13.28 12.98
N PRO A 110 -2.56 13.63 14.28
CA PRO A 110 -1.41 13.81 15.15
C PRO A 110 -0.39 12.67 15.03
N ASP A 111 0.89 13.02 15.09
CA ASP A 111 2.06 12.12 15.00
C ASP A 111 2.27 11.39 13.66
N ARG A 112 1.28 11.31 12.76
CA ARG A 112 1.42 10.61 11.47
C ARG A 112 2.44 11.28 10.56
N GLY A 113 2.52 12.61 10.57
CA GLY A 113 3.54 13.35 9.84
C GLY A 113 4.96 12.99 10.30
N THR A 114 5.16 12.89 11.62
CA THR A 114 6.43 12.46 12.24
C THR A 114 6.77 11.03 11.85
N TYR A 115 5.80 10.10 11.90
CA TYR A 115 6.01 8.69 11.55
C TYR A 115 6.31 8.48 10.07
N LEU A 116 5.77 9.35 9.20
CA LEU A 116 6.10 9.36 7.79
C LEU A 116 7.54 9.86 7.58
N ALA A 117 7.91 10.96 8.23
CA ALA A 117 9.23 11.57 8.10
C ALA A 117 10.36 10.64 8.56
N ASP A 118 10.19 10.01 9.73
CA ASP A 118 11.21 9.15 10.36
C ASP A 118 11.23 7.69 9.85
N GLY A 119 10.37 7.39 8.86
CA GLY A 119 10.28 6.10 8.20
C GLY A 119 9.62 4.99 9.03
N ARG A 120 8.98 5.30 10.17
CA ARG A 120 8.26 4.29 10.96
C ARG A 120 7.14 3.63 10.17
N LEU A 121 6.42 4.39 9.33
CA LEU A 121 5.35 3.83 8.50
C LEU A 121 5.87 2.80 7.50
N GLN A 122 7.01 3.07 6.85
CA GLN A 122 7.65 2.14 5.92
C GLN A 122 8.14 0.89 6.64
N ARG A 123 8.79 1.03 7.80
CA ARG A 123 9.23 -0.12 8.61
C ARG A 123 8.04 -0.98 9.05
N TYR A 124 6.98 -0.35 9.52
CA TYR A 124 5.76 -1.06 9.90
C TYR A 124 5.14 -1.82 8.72
N LEU A 125 5.12 -1.22 7.54
CA LEU A 125 4.63 -1.88 6.33
C LEU A 125 5.52 -3.05 5.90
N ALA A 126 6.84 -2.91 5.96
CA ALA A 126 7.81 -3.98 5.68
C ALA A 126 7.69 -5.16 6.67
N GLN A 127 7.34 -4.88 7.93
CA GLN A 127 7.04 -5.93 8.91
C GLN A 127 5.76 -6.69 8.59
N ILE A 128 4.74 -5.99 8.06
CA ILE A 128 3.50 -6.64 7.64
C ILE A 128 3.73 -7.55 6.43
N ASP A 129 4.44 -7.06 5.40
CA ASP A 129 4.61 -7.86 4.18
C ASP A 129 5.63 -8.99 4.35
N GLY A 130 6.57 -8.85 5.30
CA GLY A 130 7.64 -9.81 5.60
C GLY A 130 8.97 -9.51 4.90
N THR A 131 9.15 -8.31 4.33
CA THR A 131 10.39 -7.84 3.69
C THR A 131 11.38 -7.23 4.67
N ASP A 132 10.96 -6.95 5.91
CA ASP A 132 11.88 -6.55 6.98
C ASP A 132 12.82 -7.71 7.35
N ARG A 133 14.03 -7.68 6.80
CA ARG A 133 15.10 -8.66 7.06
C ARG A 133 15.64 -8.59 8.49
N SER A 134 15.21 -7.63 9.30
CA SER A 134 15.60 -7.52 10.72
C SER A 134 14.92 -8.58 11.59
N GLN A 135 13.89 -9.28 11.07
CA GLN A 135 13.28 -10.44 11.71
C GLN A 135 13.85 -11.75 11.16
N ALA A 136 15.11 -12.05 11.48
CA ALA A 136 15.56 -13.44 11.48
C ALA A 136 14.72 -14.22 12.53
N PRO A 137 14.36 -15.50 12.27
CA PRO A 137 13.62 -16.28 13.25
C PRO A 137 14.43 -16.34 14.54
N ARG A 138 13.82 -15.90 15.65
CA ARG A 138 14.32 -16.23 16.99
C ARG A 138 14.25 -17.74 17.12
N THR A 139 15.35 -18.42 16.79
CA THR A 139 15.55 -19.83 17.15
C THR A 139 15.28 -19.97 18.63
N THR A 140 14.23 -20.71 18.97
CA THR A 140 13.90 -21.15 20.32
C THR A 140 15.05 -22.05 20.79
N ARG A 141 16.11 -21.44 21.32
CA ARG A 141 17.22 -22.15 21.95
C ARG A 141 16.82 -22.35 23.41
N GLY A 142 16.27 -23.52 23.72
CA GLY A 142 15.89 -23.82 25.10
C GLY A 142 15.05 -25.08 25.31
N ALA A 143 15.40 -26.19 24.66
CA ALA A 143 14.98 -27.51 25.13
C ALA A 143 16.16 -28.46 24.91
N LEU A 144 17.02 -28.58 25.94
CA LEU A 144 17.94 -29.69 26.20
C LEU A 144 18.78 -29.36 27.44
N ARG A 145 18.22 -29.62 28.63
CA ARG A 145 18.86 -29.97 29.92
C ARG A 145 17.71 -30.43 30.82
N GLY A 146 17.68 -31.58 31.46
CA GLY A 146 18.54 -32.76 31.55
C GLY A 146 17.73 -33.81 32.32
#